data_AF-A0AAV5LXD4-F1
#
_entry.id   AF-A0AAV5LXD4-F1
#
_cell.length_a   1.000
_cell.length_b   1.000
_cell.length_c   1.000
_cell.angle_alpha   90.00
_cell.angle_beta   90.00
_cell.angle_gamma   90.00
#
_symmetry.space_group_name_H-M   'P 1'
#
loop_
_entity.id
_entity.type
_entity.pdbx_description
1 polymer ?
#
loop_
_entity_poly.entity_id
_entity_poly.type
_entity_poly.pdbx_seq_one_letter_code
_entity_poly.pdbx_strand_id
1 'polypeptide(L)'
;MSDSIVEQTAGRLATITFLDLSYCCKIGPRALEAIGKHCKVLVSLRRNMHPLDNADKPPQDDEANAIAATMPRLKHLEMAYNLVSTTGILKILASCSELEYLDLRGCWDADDLDEKFFKEKFPKLKVLGPVIMDAMDYRMDEWDYCSDYSDGSEYLSWGYPASELDDFDIYDALWGDDEDNMVLDELELRFYEGINEDAGMSGWPLSP
;
A
#
# COMPACT_ATOMS: atom_id res chain seq x y z
N MET A 1 -6.13 -15.48 -2.98
CA MET A 1 -6.42 -16.00 -4.34
C MET A 1 -5.10 -16.13 -5.08
N SER A 2 -4.87 -17.18 -5.87
CA SER A 2 -3.63 -17.40 -6.65
C SER A 2 -3.96 -17.65 -8.12
N ASP A 3 -2.97 -17.59 -9.01
CA ASP A 3 -3.11 -17.89 -10.44
C ASP A 3 -3.95 -19.14 -10.72
N SER A 4 -3.59 -20.25 -10.10
CA SER A 4 -4.26 -21.54 -10.31
C SER A 4 -5.76 -21.49 -9.95
N ILE A 5 -6.10 -20.76 -8.87
CA ILE A 5 -7.51 -20.59 -8.47
C ILE A 5 -8.24 -19.74 -9.51
N VAL A 6 -7.62 -18.66 -9.99
CA VAL A 6 -8.22 -17.78 -11.01
C VAL A 6 -8.42 -18.54 -12.31
N GLU A 7 -7.46 -19.30 -12.80
CA GLU A 7 -7.58 -20.11 -14.02
C GLU A 7 -8.78 -21.07 -13.95
N GLN A 8 -9.03 -21.68 -12.78
CA GLN A 8 -10.17 -22.59 -12.59
C GLN A 8 -11.52 -21.88 -12.47
N THR A 9 -11.53 -20.62 -12.04
CA THR A 9 -12.77 -19.92 -11.67
C THR A 9 -13.15 -18.74 -12.58
N ALA A 10 -12.22 -18.21 -13.38
CA ALA A 10 -12.42 -17.04 -14.24
C ALA A 10 -13.59 -17.21 -15.21
N GLY A 11 -13.83 -18.42 -15.73
CA GLY A 11 -14.98 -18.72 -16.59
C GLY A 11 -16.34 -18.43 -15.95
N ARG A 12 -16.42 -18.43 -14.61
CA ARG A 12 -17.65 -18.13 -13.86
C ARG A 12 -17.91 -16.63 -13.72
N LEU A 13 -16.93 -15.80 -14.09
CA LEU A 13 -16.95 -14.34 -13.93
C LEU A 13 -17.20 -13.62 -15.27
N ALA A 14 -17.72 -14.32 -16.28
CA ALA A 14 -17.86 -13.83 -17.65
C ALA A 14 -18.70 -12.54 -17.80
N THR A 15 -19.52 -12.19 -16.81
CA THR A 15 -20.37 -10.99 -16.81
C THR A 15 -19.78 -9.80 -16.05
N ILE A 16 -18.59 -9.94 -15.46
CA ILE A 16 -17.98 -8.88 -14.67
C ILE A 16 -17.49 -7.75 -15.57
N THR A 17 -17.85 -6.52 -15.20
CA THR A 17 -17.45 -5.28 -15.87
C THR A 17 -16.39 -4.49 -15.10
N PHE A 18 -16.26 -4.71 -13.80
CA PHE A 18 -15.27 -4.08 -12.92
C PHE A 18 -14.61 -5.14 -12.05
N LEU A 19 -13.27 -5.15 -12.00
CA LEU A 19 -12.51 -6.05 -11.16
C LEU A 19 -11.37 -5.30 -10.46
N ASP A 20 -11.27 -5.49 -9.15
CA ASP A 20 -10.17 -4.96 -8.34
C ASP A 20 -9.33 -6.12 -7.79
N LEU A 21 -8.06 -6.11 -8.14
CA LEU A 21 -7.02 -7.07 -7.74
C LEU A 21 -5.86 -6.35 -7.05
N SER A 22 -6.11 -5.15 -6.52
CA SER A 22 -5.09 -4.39 -5.81
C SER A 22 -4.58 -5.18 -4.59
N TYR A 23 -3.29 -5.11 -4.32
CA TYR A 23 -2.59 -5.78 -3.22
C TYR A 23 -2.69 -7.32 -3.24
N CYS A 24 -3.07 -7.91 -4.38
CA CYS A 24 -3.09 -9.35 -4.56
C CYS A 24 -1.73 -9.87 -5.06
N CYS A 25 -0.72 -9.94 -4.20
CA CYS A 25 0.65 -10.34 -4.57
C CYS A 25 0.81 -11.78 -5.10
N LYS A 26 -0.19 -12.65 -4.87
CA LYS A 26 -0.23 -14.04 -5.37
C LYS A 26 -0.88 -14.17 -6.75
N ILE A 27 -1.38 -13.07 -7.30
CA ILE A 27 -1.96 -12.97 -8.64
C ILE A 27 -0.88 -12.39 -9.55
N GLY A 28 -0.61 -13.07 -10.65
CA GLY A 28 0.36 -12.66 -11.64
C GLY A 28 -0.21 -12.71 -13.07
N PRO A 29 0.67 -12.74 -14.08
CA PRO A 29 0.28 -12.57 -15.48
C PRO A 29 -0.66 -13.67 -15.99
N ARG A 30 -0.53 -14.91 -15.52
CA ARG A 30 -1.41 -16.01 -15.95
C ARG A 30 -2.84 -15.82 -15.47
N ALA A 31 -3.03 -15.36 -14.24
CA ALA A 31 -4.36 -15.00 -13.75
C ALA A 31 -4.98 -13.88 -14.58
N LEU A 32 -4.23 -12.81 -14.86
CA LEU A 32 -4.72 -11.71 -15.70
C LEU A 32 -5.09 -12.20 -17.10
N GLU A 33 -4.27 -13.06 -17.70
CA GLU A 33 -4.57 -13.64 -19.00
C GLU A 33 -5.86 -14.48 -18.97
N ALA A 34 -6.04 -15.31 -17.93
CA ALA A 34 -7.26 -16.10 -17.75
C ALA A 34 -8.50 -15.20 -17.56
N ILE A 35 -8.39 -14.16 -16.73
CA ILE A 35 -9.46 -13.17 -16.54
C ILE A 35 -9.82 -12.52 -17.88
N GLY A 36 -8.84 -12.03 -18.65
CA GLY A 36 -9.13 -11.38 -19.91
C GLY A 36 -9.66 -12.35 -20.98
N LYS A 37 -9.27 -13.63 -20.94
CA LYS A 37 -9.84 -14.68 -21.81
C LYS A 37 -11.31 -14.97 -21.51
N HIS A 38 -11.73 -14.91 -20.26
CA HIS A 38 -13.09 -15.27 -19.85
C HIS A 38 -14.04 -14.07 -19.65
N CYS A 39 -13.56 -12.97 -19.08
CA CYS A 39 -14.31 -11.76 -18.75
C CYS A 39 -14.30 -10.75 -19.91
N LYS A 40 -14.94 -11.11 -21.04
CA LYS A 40 -14.90 -10.30 -22.29
C LYS A 40 -15.65 -8.97 -22.23
N VAL A 41 -16.42 -8.73 -21.17
CA VAL A 41 -17.14 -7.48 -20.93
C VAL A 41 -16.47 -6.63 -19.83
N LEU A 42 -15.24 -6.97 -19.43
CA LEU A 42 -14.49 -6.20 -18.45
C LEU A 42 -14.15 -4.81 -19.03
N VAL A 43 -14.57 -3.77 -18.31
CA VAL A 43 -14.41 -2.35 -18.68
C VAL A 43 -13.41 -1.66 -17.76
N SER A 44 -13.32 -2.08 -16.50
CA SER A 44 -12.42 -1.48 -15.51
C SER A 44 -11.65 -2.55 -14.76
N LEU A 45 -10.34 -2.36 -14.67
CA LEU A 45 -9.43 -3.21 -13.93
C LEU A 45 -8.56 -2.35 -13.01
N ARG A 46 -8.47 -2.74 -11.74
CA ARG A 46 -7.49 -2.20 -10.80
C ARG A 46 -6.51 -3.28 -10.41
N ARG A 47 -5.23 -2.97 -10.57
CA ARG A 47 -4.11 -3.86 -10.29
C ARG A 47 -3.02 -3.05 -9.59
N ASN A 48 -3.34 -2.40 -8.47
CA ASN A 48 -2.34 -1.61 -7.73
C ASN A 48 -1.51 -2.51 -6.80
N MET A 49 -0.23 -2.20 -6.62
CA MET A 49 0.66 -2.94 -5.72
C MET A 49 1.14 -2.07 -4.56
N HIS A 50 1.68 -2.68 -3.50
CA HIS A 50 2.35 -1.94 -2.44
C HIS A 50 3.77 -1.58 -2.89
N PRO A 51 4.28 -0.36 -2.62
CA PRO A 51 5.65 0.03 -3.00
C PRO A 51 6.72 -0.98 -2.54
N LEU A 52 6.58 -1.50 -1.32
CA LEU A 52 7.50 -2.49 -0.75
C LEU A 52 7.45 -3.86 -1.43
N ASP A 53 6.33 -4.25 -2.06
CA ASP A 53 6.22 -5.57 -2.72
C ASP A 53 7.11 -5.65 -3.96
N ASN A 54 7.42 -4.50 -4.55
CA ASN A 54 8.11 -4.37 -5.83
C ASN A 54 9.46 -3.63 -5.72
N ALA A 55 9.90 -3.29 -4.50
CA ALA A 55 11.22 -2.70 -4.28
C ALA A 55 12.33 -3.58 -4.84
N ASP A 56 13.34 -2.96 -5.46
CA ASP A 56 14.56 -3.57 -5.99
C ASP A 56 14.39 -4.67 -7.06
N LYS A 57 13.19 -4.81 -7.61
CA LYS A 57 12.92 -5.77 -8.69
C LYS A 57 13.01 -5.08 -10.05
N PRO A 58 13.52 -5.79 -11.08
CA PRO A 58 13.54 -5.25 -12.43
C PRO A 58 12.11 -5.10 -12.98
N PRO A 59 11.90 -4.23 -13.98
CA PRO A 59 10.66 -4.12 -14.73
C PRO A 59 10.20 -5.47 -15.31
N GLN A 60 8.89 -5.72 -15.27
CA GLN A 60 8.21 -6.95 -15.70
C GLN A 60 6.95 -6.64 -16.51
N ASP A 61 7.07 -6.71 -17.84
CA ASP A 61 5.95 -6.41 -18.75
C ASP A 61 4.96 -7.58 -18.92
N ASP A 62 5.12 -8.70 -18.22
CA ASP A 62 4.26 -9.89 -18.40
C ASP A 62 2.79 -9.60 -18.08
N GLU A 63 2.51 -8.84 -17.02
CA GLU A 63 1.15 -8.43 -16.69
C GLU A 63 0.57 -7.49 -17.76
N ALA A 64 1.37 -6.52 -18.22
CA ALA A 64 0.98 -5.60 -19.29
C ALA A 64 0.70 -6.33 -20.61
N ASN A 65 1.54 -7.32 -20.94
CA ASN A 65 1.38 -8.19 -22.11
C ASN A 65 0.09 -8.98 -22.04
N ALA A 66 -0.24 -9.56 -20.88
CA ALA A 66 -1.48 -10.32 -20.68
C ALA A 66 -2.72 -9.42 -20.83
N ILE A 67 -2.72 -8.23 -20.23
CA ILE A 67 -3.80 -7.25 -20.35
C ILE A 67 -3.98 -6.83 -21.81
N ALA A 68 -2.91 -6.40 -22.47
CA ALA A 68 -2.92 -5.95 -23.86
C ALA A 68 -3.47 -7.03 -24.81
N ALA A 69 -3.08 -8.30 -24.61
CA ALA A 69 -3.49 -9.39 -25.47
C ALA A 69 -4.96 -9.80 -25.30
N THR A 70 -5.55 -9.59 -24.11
CA THR A 70 -6.81 -10.26 -23.74
C THR A 70 -7.95 -9.33 -23.36
N MET A 71 -7.67 -8.06 -23.03
CA MET A 71 -8.65 -7.10 -22.49
C MET A 71 -8.78 -5.80 -23.34
N PRO A 72 -9.00 -5.87 -24.67
CA PRO A 72 -8.97 -4.68 -25.54
C PRO A 72 -10.09 -3.65 -25.30
N ARG A 73 -11.10 -3.99 -24.49
CA ARG A 73 -12.28 -3.15 -24.20
C ARG A 73 -12.16 -2.36 -22.89
N LEU A 74 -10.99 -2.40 -22.24
CA LEU A 74 -10.77 -1.63 -21.03
C LEU A 74 -10.90 -0.13 -21.32
N LYS A 75 -11.62 0.55 -20.44
CA LYS A 75 -11.78 2.00 -20.38
C LYS A 75 -11.06 2.62 -19.20
N HIS A 76 -10.90 1.86 -18.12
CA HIS A 76 -10.27 2.32 -16.90
C HIS A 76 -9.27 1.28 -16.41
N LEU A 77 -7.99 1.67 -16.34
CA LEU A 77 -6.93 0.81 -15.87
C LEU A 77 -6.13 1.51 -14.77
N GLU A 78 -5.97 0.84 -13.64
CA GLU A 78 -5.04 1.27 -12.59
C GLU A 78 -3.94 0.22 -12.42
N MET A 79 -2.69 0.66 -12.51
CA MET A 79 -1.50 -0.16 -12.31
C MET A 79 -0.46 0.56 -11.45
N ALA A 80 -0.90 1.33 -10.45
CA ALA A 80 0.01 2.06 -9.56
C ALA A 80 0.98 1.10 -8.83
N TYR A 81 2.23 1.53 -8.70
CA TYR A 81 3.35 0.83 -8.07
C TYR A 81 3.66 -0.55 -8.69
N ASN A 82 3.32 -0.77 -9.96
CA ASN A 82 3.74 -1.97 -10.67
C ASN A 82 5.10 -1.79 -11.32
N LEU A 83 5.76 -2.92 -11.54
CA LEU A 83 7.00 -3.04 -12.30
C LEU A 83 6.68 -3.08 -13.79
N VAL A 84 6.11 -2.03 -14.35
CA VAL A 84 5.79 -2.00 -15.80
C VAL A 84 6.70 -1.00 -16.50
N SER A 85 7.31 -1.42 -17.62
CA SER A 85 8.17 -0.56 -18.41
C SER A 85 7.35 0.36 -19.32
N THR A 86 8.01 1.39 -19.86
CA THR A 86 7.46 2.21 -20.95
C THR A 86 6.95 1.35 -22.12
N THR A 87 7.68 0.29 -22.49
CA THR A 87 7.30 -0.59 -23.60
C THR A 87 6.00 -1.36 -23.29
N GLY A 88 5.86 -1.87 -22.08
CA GLY A 88 4.65 -2.54 -21.61
C GLY A 88 3.43 -1.62 -21.66
N ILE A 89 3.57 -0.38 -21.19
CA ILE A 89 2.51 0.63 -21.20
C ILE A 89 2.09 0.96 -22.64
N LEU A 90 3.05 1.20 -23.54
CA LEU A 90 2.74 1.49 -24.95
C LEU A 90 1.99 0.35 -25.63
N LYS A 91 2.27 -0.90 -25.25
CA LYS A 91 1.56 -2.07 -25.77
C LYS A 91 0.12 -2.13 -25.29
N ILE A 92 -0.14 -1.78 -24.02
CA ILE A 92 -1.49 -1.64 -23.49
C ILE A 92 -2.24 -0.55 -24.27
N LEU A 93 -1.64 0.63 -24.43
CA LEU A 93 -2.25 1.76 -25.13
C LEU A 93 -2.55 1.45 -26.60
N ALA A 94 -1.69 0.68 -27.27
CA ALA A 94 -1.91 0.24 -28.64
C ALA A 94 -3.06 -0.77 -28.76
N SER A 95 -3.30 -1.58 -27.73
CA SER A 95 -4.29 -2.67 -27.76
C SER A 95 -5.65 -2.26 -27.18
N CYS A 96 -5.66 -1.40 -26.18
CA CYS A 96 -6.86 -0.90 -25.48
C CYS A 96 -7.26 0.47 -26.03
N SER A 97 -7.79 0.51 -27.25
CA SER A 97 -8.12 1.77 -27.95
C SER A 97 -9.25 2.58 -27.31
N GLU A 98 -10.04 1.96 -26.42
CA GLU A 98 -11.14 2.60 -25.68
C GLU A 98 -10.70 3.14 -24.32
N LEU A 99 -9.40 3.11 -23.98
CA LEU A 99 -8.93 3.54 -22.67
C LEU A 99 -9.18 5.05 -22.47
N GLU A 100 -9.90 5.39 -21.41
CA GLU A 100 -10.28 6.74 -21.00
C GLU A 100 -9.50 7.19 -19.75
N TYR A 101 -9.09 6.24 -18.90
CA TYR A 101 -8.32 6.50 -17.69
C TYR A 101 -7.19 5.49 -17.47
N LEU A 102 -6.00 6.00 -17.12
CA LEU A 102 -4.82 5.21 -16.82
C LEU A 102 -4.07 5.77 -15.59
N ASP A 103 -3.89 4.95 -14.55
CA ASP A 103 -3.08 5.28 -13.38
C ASP A 103 -1.77 4.48 -13.38
N LEU A 104 -0.64 5.20 -13.38
CA LEU A 104 0.74 4.69 -13.41
C LEU A 104 1.59 5.22 -12.26
N ARG A 105 0.97 5.81 -11.24
CA ARG A 105 1.68 6.37 -10.07
C ARG A 105 2.68 5.37 -9.49
N GLY A 106 3.94 5.78 -9.33
CA GLY A 106 4.98 4.96 -8.70
C GLY A 106 5.51 3.83 -9.59
N CYS A 107 5.24 3.86 -10.90
CA CYS A 107 5.92 3.00 -11.87
C CYS A 107 7.27 3.63 -12.24
N TRP A 108 8.36 3.10 -11.68
CA TRP A 108 9.71 3.72 -11.73
C TRP A 108 10.47 3.57 -13.06
N ASP A 109 9.97 2.81 -14.03
CA ASP A 109 10.63 2.55 -15.33
C ASP A 109 9.86 3.16 -16.51
N ALA A 110 9.12 4.23 -16.22
CA ALA A 110 8.22 4.94 -17.14
C ALA A 110 8.68 6.38 -17.40
N ASP A 111 9.98 6.64 -17.38
CA ASP A 111 10.56 8.00 -17.41
C ASP A 111 10.26 8.77 -18.70
N ASP A 112 10.11 8.08 -19.83
CA ASP A 112 9.81 8.68 -21.14
C ASP A 112 8.32 9.04 -21.32
N LEU A 113 7.46 8.70 -20.35
CA LEU A 113 6.03 8.91 -20.40
C LEU A 113 5.62 10.15 -19.59
N ASP A 114 5.97 11.31 -20.13
CA ASP A 114 5.60 12.61 -19.53
C ASP A 114 4.18 13.07 -19.94
N GLU A 115 3.69 14.12 -19.27
CA GLU A 115 2.36 14.67 -19.55
C GLU A 115 2.22 15.17 -21.00
N LYS A 116 3.33 15.64 -21.60
CA LYS A 116 3.33 16.14 -22.99
C LYS A 116 3.13 14.99 -23.98
N PHE A 117 3.83 13.88 -23.78
CA PHE A 117 3.69 12.67 -24.59
C PHE A 117 2.24 12.21 -24.65
N PHE A 118 1.56 12.15 -23.50
CA PHE A 118 0.15 11.73 -23.46
C PHE A 118 -0.78 12.76 -24.10
N LYS A 119 -0.55 14.07 -23.89
CA LYS A 119 -1.35 15.10 -24.56
C LYS A 119 -1.23 15.08 -26.08
N GLU A 120 -0.03 14.79 -26.60
CA GLU A 120 0.21 14.73 -28.04
C GLU A 120 -0.34 13.46 -28.69
N LYS A 121 -0.09 12.29 -28.09
CA LYS A 121 -0.48 11.00 -28.69
C LYS A 121 -1.86 10.49 -28.27
N PHE A 122 -2.30 10.82 -27.06
CA PHE A 122 -3.54 10.30 -26.45
C PHE A 122 -4.36 11.43 -25.80
N PRO A 123 -4.80 12.45 -26.56
CA PRO A 123 -5.40 13.68 -26.01
C PRO A 123 -6.70 13.48 -25.23
N LYS A 124 -7.36 12.32 -25.38
CA LYS A 124 -8.60 11.97 -24.66
C LYS A 124 -8.35 11.11 -23.41
N LEU A 125 -7.13 10.62 -23.22
CA LEU A 125 -6.78 9.74 -22.11
C LEU A 125 -6.43 10.58 -20.88
N LYS A 126 -7.11 10.32 -19.76
CA LYS A 126 -6.76 10.89 -18.47
C LYS A 126 -5.70 10.03 -17.81
N VAL A 127 -4.49 10.56 -17.65
CA VAL A 127 -3.36 9.86 -17.03
C VAL A 127 -3.07 10.42 -15.64
N LEU A 128 -2.75 9.54 -14.70
CA LEU A 128 -2.27 9.87 -13.36
C LEU A 128 -0.91 9.19 -13.13
N GLY A 129 0.09 9.93 -12.64
CA GLY A 129 1.49 9.44 -12.57
C GLY A 129 2.24 9.63 -13.90
N PRO A 130 3.45 9.07 -14.09
CA PRO A 130 4.10 8.04 -13.25
C PRO A 130 4.86 8.58 -12.03
N VAL A 131 5.34 9.82 -12.09
CA VAL A 131 6.13 10.41 -11.01
C VAL A 131 5.22 10.82 -9.84
N ILE A 132 5.27 10.07 -8.74
CA ILE A 132 4.87 10.58 -7.44
C ILE A 132 6.11 11.22 -6.84
N MET A 133 6.17 12.54 -6.84
CA MET A 133 7.19 13.27 -6.09
C MET A 133 6.75 13.32 -4.62
N ASP A 134 6.67 12.17 -3.95
CA ASP A 134 6.37 12.13 -2.52
C ASP A 134 7.67 12.01 -1.73
N ALA A 135 7.68 12.69 -0.59
CA ALA A 135 8.77 12.87 0.38
C ALA A 135 9.39 11.58 0.98
N MET A 136 9.15 10.42 0.37
CA MET A 136 9.68 9.12 0.77
C MET A 136 11.10 8.88 0.26
N ASP A 137 11.58 9.65 -0.71
CA ASP A 137 13.01 9.72 -1.06
C ASP A 137 13.87 10.21 0.12
N TYR A 138 13.24 10.85 1.13
CA TYR A 138 13.89 11.29 2.37
C TYR A 138 13.75 10.31 3.55
N ARG A 139 12.95 9.22 3.43
CA ARG A 139 12.64 8.32 4.56
C ARG A 139 13.33 6.97 4.52
N MET A 140 13.94 6.58 3.41
CA MET A 140 14.73 5.33 3.37
C MET A 140 16.07 5.47 4.09
N ASP A 141 16.62 6.68 4.16
CA ASP A 141 17.90 6.97 4.82
C ASP A 141 17.83 6.87 6.36
N GLU A 142 16.63 6.90 6.94
CA GLU A 142 16.43 7.07 8.40
C GLU A 142 16.07 5.76 9.14
N TRP A 143 15.78 4.67 8.43
CA TRP A 143 15.48 3.36 9.03
C TRP A 143 16.61 2.33 8.95
N ASP A 144 17.76 2.68 8.37
CA ASP A 144 18.97 1.86 8.39
C ASP A 144 19.86 2.07 9.64
N TYR A 145 19.41 2.83 10.64
CA TYR A 145 20.16 3.05 11.89
C TYR A 145 19.71 2.21 13.10
N CYS A 146 19.10 1.05 12.89
CA CYS A 146 18.81 0.11 13.99
C CYS A 146 19.14 -1.34 13.61
N SER A 147 20.40 -1.63 13.30
CA SER A 147 20.88 -3.03 13.30
C SER A 147 22.34 -3.24 13.71
N ASP A 148 22.92 -2.37 14.55
CA ASP A 148 24.23 -2.63 15.16
C ASP A 148 24.14 -2.75 16.69
N TYR A 149 23.38 -3.75 17.14
CA TYR A 149 23.59 -4.39 18.44
C TYR A 149 23.52 -5.90 18.23
N SER A 150 24.52 -6.44 17.53
CA SER A 150 24.78 -7.88 17.61
C SER A 150 25.85 -8.13 18.67
N ASP A 151 25.38 -8.62 19.81
CA ASP A 151 25.97 -9.70 20.60
C ASP A 151 27.46 -9.58 20.99
N GLY A 152 27.67 -9.04 22.19
CA GLY A 152 28.77 -9.46 23.05
C GLY A 152 28.23 -10.25 24.24
N SER A 153 27.82 -11.50 24.05
CA SER A 153 27.87 -12.50 25.14
C SER A 153 29.33 -12.57 25.62
N GLU A 154 29.65 -12.49 26.91
CA GLU A 154 29.19 -13.27 28.05
C GLU A 154 29.54 -12.46 29.34
N TYR A 155 28.96 -12.80 30.50
CA TYR A 155 29.20 -12.21 31.84
C TYR A 155 28.30 -10.99 32.18
N LEU A 156 27.16 -11.14 32.86
CA LEU A 156 27.07 -11.61 34.25
C LEU A 156 25.82 -12.46 34.49
N SER A 157 26.12 -13.72 34.80
CA SER A 157 25.35 -14.62 35.65
C SER A 157 24.59 -13.84 36.72
N TRP A 158 23.25 -13.93 36.72
CA TRP A 158 22.41 -13.56 37.87
C TRP A 158 22.67 -14.57 39.00
N GLY A 159 23.88 -14.51 39.53
CA GLY A 159 24.31 -15.17 40.74
C GLY A 159 23.88 -14.32 41.91
N TYR A 160 22.66 -14.60 42.39
CA TYR A 160 22.36 -14.41 43.80
C TYR A 160 23.32 -15.27 44.63
N PRO A 161 23.94 -14.71 45.68
CA PRO A 161 24.13 -15.48 46.88
C PRO A 161 23.38 -14.83 48.04
N ALA A 162 22.63 -15.70 48.72
CA ALA A 162 22.39 -15.73 50.15
C ALA A 162 21.73 -14.46 50.72
N SER A 163 20.43 -14.51 51.01
CA SER A 163 19.88 -15.14 52.21
C SER A 163 19.34 -14.03 53.11
N GLU A 164 18.05 -14.13 53.40
CA GLU A 164 17.34 -13.39 54.45
C GLU A 164 17.29 -11.88 54.29
N LEU A 165 16.28 -11.36 53.59
CA LEU A 165 15.49 -10.22 54.08
C LEU A 165 14.05 -10.32 53.55
N ASP A 166 13.12 -10.13 54.48
CA ASP A 166 11.69 -10.41 54.40
C ASP A 166 10.91 -9.57 53.37
N ASP A 167 9.83 -10.20 52.93
CA ASP A 167 8.81 -9.79 51.98
C ASP A 167 7.83 -8.79 52.62
N PHE A 168 8.08 -7.47 52.51
CA PHE A 168 7.05 -6.43 52.68
C PHE A 168 7.56 -5.06 52.17
N ASP A 169 6.69 -4.33 51.46
CA ASP A 169 6.78 -2.88 51.16
C ASP A 169 7.69 -2.35 50.03
N ILE A 170 7.48 -2.81 48.78
CA ILE A 170 7.80 -2.00 47.57
C ILE A 170 6.49 -1.47 46.95
N TYR A 171 5.71 -0.75 47.76
CA TYR A 171 4.66 0.15 47.25
C TYR A 171 4.87 1.60 47.68
N ASP A 172 5.99 1.91 48.35
CA ASP A 172 6.21 3.23 48.98
C ASP A 172 7.45 3.98 48.47
N ALA A 173 8.11 3.51 47.40
CA ALA A 173 9.32 4.14 46.84
C ALA A 173 9.09 4.88 45.51
N LEU A 174 7.84 5.22 45.17
CA LEU A 174 7.49 5.98 43.96
C LEU A 174 7.24 7.48 44.20
N TRP A 175 7.49 7.97 45.42
CA TRP A 175 7.34 9.38 45.78
C TRP A 175 8.52 9.85 46.62
N GLY A 176 9.64 10.13 45.95
CA GLY A 176 10.77 10.85 46.54
C GLY A 176 11.15 11.97 45.59
N ASP A 177 10.97 13.20 46.07
CA ASP A 177 11.32 14.49 45.44
C ASP A 177 12.62 14.44 44.64
N ASP A 178 12.60 15.01 43.44
CA ASP A 178 13.58 16.05 43.07
C ASP A 178 13.03 16.87 41.88
N GLU A 179 12.87 18.16 42.14
CA GLU A 179 12.46 19.21 41.22
C GLU A 179 13.51 19.42 40.12
N ASP A 180 13.16 19.20 38.85
CA ASP A 180 13.80 19.87 37.71
C ASP A 180 12.84 19.95 36.50
N ASN A 181 11.94 20.93 36.59
CA ASN A 181 11.48 21.82 35.52
C ASN A 181 11.56 21.33 34.05
N MET A 182 10.65 20.45 33.63
CA MET A 182 10.19 20.38 32.23
C MET A 182 8.82 21.04 32.13
N VAL A 183 8.76 22.21 31.48
CA VAL A 183 7.52 22.89 31.12
C VAL A 183 6.78 22.01 30.11
N LEU A 184 5.82 21.23 30.60
CA LEU A 184 4.81 20.53 29.82
C LEU A 184 3.56 21.41 29.78
N ASP A 185 3.52 22.35 28.83
CA ASP A 185 2.29 23.09 28.56
C ASP A 185 1.28 22.14 27.89
N GLU A 186 0.33 21.70 28.72
CA GLU A 186 -1.04 21.25 28.47
C GLU A 186 -1.30 20.30 27.28
N LEU A 187 -1.16 18.99 27.53
CA LEU A 187 -2.04 18.00 26.91
C LEU A 187 -3.08 17.53 27.94
N GLU A 188 -4.26 18.15 27.95
CA GLU A 188 -5.42 17.57 28.65
C GLU A 188 -6.01 16.43 27.81
N LEU A 189 -5.80 15.19 28.26
CA LEU A 189 -6.52 14.01 27.79
C LEU A 189 -7.85 13.90 28.53
N ARG A 190 -8.98 14.06 27.81
CA ARG A 190 -10.32 13.84 28.36
C ARG A 190 -10.98 12.62 27.72
N PHE A 191 -11.22 11.60 28.53
CA PHE A 191 -12.02 10.42 28.17
C PHE A 191 -13.48 10.68 28.58
N TYR A 192 -14.41 10.55 27.64
CA TYR A 192 -15.84 10.55 27.95
C TYR A 192 -16.33 9.10 28.06
N GLU A 193 -16.41 8.61 29.30
CA GLU A 193 -17.20 7.43 29.64
C GLU A 193 -18.59 7.89 30.09
N GLY A 194 -19.60 7.42 29.38
CA GLY A 194 -20.94 8.01 29.32
C GLY A 194 -21.85 7.72 30.51
N ILE A 195 -23.04 8.34 30.49
CA ILE A 195 -24.22 7.86 31.19
C ILE A 195 -25.43 7.93 30.26
N ASN A 196 -26.17 6.84 30.31
CA ASN A 196 -27.24 6.34 29.47
C ASN A 196 -28.54 7.17 29.48
N GLU A 197 -29.32 6.86 28.44
CA GLU A 197 -30.80 6.81 28.37
C GLU A 197 -31.59 8.09 28.07
N ASP A 198 -32.29 8.00 26.92
CA ASP A 198 -33.45 8.76 26.46
C ASP A 198 -33.31 10.27 26.20
N ALA A 199 -33.11 10.62 24.92
CA ALA A 199 -34.15 11.23 24.09
C ALA A 199 -33.56 11.60 22.72
N GLY A 200 -34.41 11.52 21.68
CA GLY A 200 -33.98 11.63 20.29
C GLY A 200 -33.53 13.01 19.84
N MET A 201 -33.17 13.04 18.55
CA MET A 201 -32.97 14.21 17.69
C MET A 201 -31.60 14.90 17.81
N SER A 202 -30.74 14.56 16.83
CA SER A 202 -29.88 15.48 16.06
C SER A 202 -29.05 16.54 16.80
N GLY A 203 -27.72 16.40 16.71
CA GLY A 203 -26.80 17.54 16.73
C GLY A 203 -25.43 17.21 17.28
N TRP A 204 -24.51 16.73 16.44
CA TRP A 204 -23.09 16.78 16.79
C TRP A 204 -22.68 18.26 16.94
N PRO A 205 -21.95 18.64 18.00
CA PRO A 205 -21.47 20.00 18.14
C PRO A 205 -20.45 20.31 17.03
N LEU A 206 -20.54 21.53 16.47
CA LEU A 206 -19.55 22.02 15.51
C LEU A 206 -18.26 22.39 16.26
N SER A 207 -17.13 21.93 15.74
CA SER A 207 -15.79 22.22 16.25
C SER A 207 -15.43 23.71 16.10
N PRO A 208 -14.54 24.26 16.96
CA PRO A 208 -14.11 25.67 16.93
C PRO A 208 -13.45 26.12 15.62
#